data_AF-A0AAW9D9P8-F1
#
_entry.id   AF-A0AAW9D9P8-F1
#
_cell.length_a   1.000
_cell.length_b   1.000
_cell.length_c   1.000
_cell.angle_alpha   90.00
_cell.angle_beta   90.00
_cell.angle_gamma   90.00
#
_symmetry.space_group_name_H-M   'P 1'
#
loop_
_entity.id
_entity.type
_entity.pdbx_description
1 polymer ?
#
loop_
_entity_poly.entity_id
_entity_poly.type
_entity_poly.pdbx_seq_one_letter_code
_entity_poly.pdbx_strand_id
1 'polypeptide(L)'
;MIYWILYYPYKFLQDRFFSYRNRRYDILLITIFIMFYYLILTEIVPSLLRAFVLFCIGIFLLRSNIKIFSYTTLLYTFLIVIALFPQYIFNIGFWFSIFAVFYIYLFIQYFKNGNKILLYIFFNIWMFLIFNPIVHFFFAQTAIEQFYSIPITIFFTIFYPLEIVAHIFNISSYFDNYLKIFLENKIYVYEVFTPLYFFILYILFSFFSIWSKKSFFVLNILMIGFNFYLYISGYI
;
A
#
# COMPACT_ATOMS: atom_id res chain seq x y z
N MET A 1 -12.28 -4.22 8.25
CA MET A 1 -12.76 -5.33 9.10
C MET A 1 -13.40 -4.82 10.40
N ILE A 2 -12.68 -4.02 11.20
CA ILE A 2 -13.18 -3.49 12.50
C ILE A 2 -14.53 -2.75 12.37
N TYR A 3 -14.66 -1.86 11.37
CA TYR A 3 -15.92 -1.18 11.09
C TYR A 3 -17.10 -2.15 10.91
N TRP A 4 -16.93 -3.24 10.16
CA TRP A 4 -17.98 -4.22 9.90
C TRP A 4 -18.36 -5.01 11.14
N ILE A 5 -17.37 -5.43 11.94
CA ILE A 5 -17.58 -6.13 13.21
C ILE A 5 -18.37 -5.25 14.18
N LEU A 6 -18.04 -3.96 14.28
CA LEU A 6 -18.74 -3.02 15.16
C LEU A 6 -20.10 -2.57 14.60
N TYR A 7 -20.30 -2.62 13.29
CA TYR A 7 -21.53 -2.12 12.66
C TYR A 7 -22.77 -2.91 13.06
N TYR A 8 -22.69 -4.25 13.11
CA TYR A 8 -23.82 -5.10 13.47
C TYR A 8 -24.30 -4.90 14.93
N PRO A 9 -23.46 -4.99 15.97
CA PRO A 9 -23.90 -4.76 17.34
C PRO A 9 -24.33 -3.31 17.59
N TYR A 10 -23.63 -2.34 16.98
CA TYR A 10 -23.98 -0.93 17.15
C TYR A 10 -25.32 -0.59 16.49
N LYS A 11 -25.64 -1.18 15.34
CA LYS A 11 -26.96 -1.02 14.70
C LYS A 11 -28.09 -1.45 15.64
N PHE A 12 -27.97 -2.61 16.28
CA PHE A 12 -28.99 -3.12 17.20
C PHE A 12 -29.21 -2.18 18.41
N LEU A 13 -28.12 -1.69 19.02
CA LEU A 13 -28.18 -0.79 20.16
C LEU A 13 -28.72 0.59 19.78
N GLN A 14 -28.33 1.11 18.63
CA GLN A 14 -28.73 2.44 18.17
C GLN A 14 -30.21 2.49 17.79
N ASP A 15 -30.71 1.48 17.07
CA ASP A 15 -32.11 1.42 16.65
C ASP A 15 -33.05 1.35 17.86
N ARG A 16 -32.59 0.81 19.00
CA ARG A 16 -33.36 0.70 20.26
C ARG A 16 -33.22 1.91 21.20
N PHE A 17 -32.02 2.48 21.37
CA PHE A 17 -31.76 3.48 22.41
C PHE A 17 -31.39 4.89 21.90
N PHE A 18 -30.84 5.03 20.69
CA PHE A 18 -30.27 6.31 20.21
C PHE A 18 -30.53 6.57 18.71
N SER A 19 -31.79 6.60 18.30
CA SER A 19 -32.19 6.71 16.88
C SER A 19 -31.77 8.02 16.20
N TYR A 20 -31.41 9.07 16.95
CA TYR A 20 -31.09 10.41 16.41
C TYR A 20 -29.62 10.59 15.97
N ARG A 21 -28.70 9.67 16.34
CA ARG A 21 -27.27 9.83 16.02
C ARG A 21 -26.92 9.32 14.62
N ASN A 22 -25.83 9.82 14.04
CA ASN A 22 -25.31 9.28 12.78
C ASN A 22 -24.47 8.03 13.05
N ARG A 23 -25.05 6.86 12.73
CA ARG A 23 -24.41 5.54 12.93
C ARG A 23 -22.98 5.48 12.40
N ARG A 24 -22.81 5.92 11.16
CA ARG A 24 -21.55 5.75 10.42
C ARG A 24 -20.44 6.56 11.06
N TYR A 25 -20.76 7.78 11.50
CA TYR A 25 -19.81 8.68 12.14
C TYR A 25 -19.36 8.16 13.51
N ASP A 26 -20.30 7.68 14.33
CA ASP A 26 -19.99 7.15 15.65
C ASP A 26 -19.07 5.92 15.58
N ILE A 27 -19.36 5.00 14.67
CA ILE A 27 -18.51 3.82 14.45
C ILE A 27 -17.12 4.25 13.97
N LEU A 28 -17.03 5.19 13.02
CA LEU A 28 -15.74 5.71 12.55
C LEU A 28 -14.92 6.34 13.68
N LEU A 29 -15.57 7.06 14.59
CA LEU A 29 -14.93 7.67 15.75
C LEU A 29 -14.42 6.61 16.74
N ILE A 30 -15.19 5.55 17.01
CA ILE A 30 -14.73 4.40 17.81
C ILE A 30 -13.54 3.72 17.14
N THR A 31 -13.57 3.56 15.81
CA THR A 31 -12.44 2.96 15.09
C THR A 31 -11.17 3.82 15.16
N ILE A 32 -11.27 5.15 15.23
CA ILE A 32 -10.12 6.02 15.49
C ILE A 32 -9.47 5.64 16.82
N PHE A 33 -10.26 5.52 17.90
CA PHE A 33 -9.71 5.18 19.22
C PHE A 33 -9.01 3.82 19.24
N ILE A 34 -9.62 2.81 18.62
CA ILE A 34 -9.02 1.47 18.52
C ILE A 34 -7.71 1.52 17.72
N MET A 35 -7.70 2.21 16.58
CA MET A 35 -6.50 2.33 15.75
C MET A 35 -5.40 3.16 16.42
N PHE A 36 -5.78 4.17 17.20
CA PHE A 36 -4.83 4.96 17.99
C PHE A 36 -4.19 4.12 19.10
N TYR A 37 -4.99 3.31 19.81
CA TYR A 37 -4.47 2.36 20.79
C TYR A 37 -3.50 1.36 20.15
N TYR A 38 -3.84 0.82 18.98
CA TYR A 38 -2.95 -0.07 18.22
C TYR A 38 -1.64 0.63 17.79
N LEU A 39 -1.70 1.90 17.39
CA LEU A 39 -0.52 2.69 17.04
C LEU A 39 0.44 2.85 18.24
N ILE A 40 -0.09 3.03 19.44
CA ILE A 40 0.72 3.11 20.67
C ILE A 40 1.39 1.77 20.96
N LEU A 41 0.65 0.66 20.85
CA LEU A 41 1.20 -0.69 21.08
C LEU A 41 2.31 -1.08 20.11
N THR A 42 2.32 -0.48 18.92
CA THR A 42 3.32 -0.75 17.87
C THR A 42 4.47 0.26 17.87
N GLU A 43 4.62 1.06 18.92
CA GLU A 43 5.70 2.04 19.08
C GLU A 43 5.72 3.11 17.97
N ILE A 44 4.56 3.47 17.42
CA ILE A 44 4.39 4.55 16.43
C ILE A 44 5.27 4.31 15.18
N VAL A 45 5.05 3.18 14.51
CA VAL A 45 5.70 2.90 13.22
C VAL A 45 5.32 4.01 12.21
N PRO A 46 6.28 4.62 11.47
CA PRO A 46 6.01 5.80 10.62
C PRO A 46 4.98 5.55 9.51
N SER A 47 5.01 4.37 8.89
CA SER A 47 4.06 3.99 7.84
C SER A 47 2.64 3.87 8.38
N LEU A 48 2.49 3.33 9.60
CA LEU A 48 1.22 3.19 10.30
C LEU A 48 0.70 4.54 10.80
N LEU A 49 1.56 5.39 11.37
CA LEU A 49 1.19 6.74 11.79
C LEU A 49 0.63 7.54 10.61
N ARG A 50 1.31 7.53 9.46
CA ARG A 50 0.83 8.21 8.26
C ARG A 50 -0.56 7.69 7.84
N ALA A 51 -0.75 6.38 7.82
CA ALA A 51 -2.04 5.78 7.48
C ALA A 51 -3.14 6.19 8.49
N PHE A 52 -2.81 6.28 9.78
CA PHE A 52 -3.70 6.76 10.83
C PHE A 52 -4.06 8.26 10.67
N VAL A 53 -3.07 9.11 10.38
CA VAL A 53 -3.30 10.54 10.10
C VAL A 53 -4.16 10.72 8.84
N LEU A 54 -3.88 9.96 7.78
CA LEU A 54 -4.69 9.94 6.56
C LEU A 54 -6.12 9.48 6.84
N PHE A 55 -6.32 8.49 7.73
CA PHE A 55 -7.64 8.05 8.17
C PHE A 55 -8.41 9.15 8.91
N CYS A 56 -7.75 9.86 9.84
CA CYS A 56 -8.36 10.99 10.55
C CYS A 56 -8.76 12.12 9.60
N ILE A 57 -7.87 12.50 8.67
CA ILE A 57 -8.14 13.50 7.63
C ILE A 57 -9.27 13.01 6.70
N GLY A 58 -9.28 11.73 6.35
CA GLY A 58 -10.33 11.14 5.53
C GLY A 58 -11.72 11.28 6.14
N ILE A 59 -11.85 11.07 7.46
CA ILE A 59 -13.11 11.27 8.18
C ILE A 59 -13.52 12.74 8.18
N PHE A 60 -12.56 13.66 8.41
CA PHE A 60 -12.81 15.09 8.36
C PHE A 60 -13.31 15.55 6.98
N LEU A 61 -12.64 15.12 5.91
CA LEU A 61 -13.00 15.47 4.53
C LEU A 61 -14.33 14.86 4.10
N LEU A 62 -14.64 13.64 4.55
CA LEU A 62 -15.92 12.99 4.30
C LEU A 62 -17.08 13.78 4.93
N ARG A 63 -16.88 14.38 6.11
CA ARG A 63 -17.87 15.30 6.71
C ARG A 63 -18.04 16.60 5.90
N SER A 64 -16.96 17.10 5.30
CA SER A 64 -16.97 18.31 4.48
C SER A 64 -17.40 18.08 3.02
N ASN A 65 -17.77 16.86 2.63
CA ASN A 65 -18.09 16.47 1.24
C ASN A 65 -16.96 16.78 0.23
N ILE A 66 -15.71 16.82 0.68
CA ILE A 66 -14.53 17.04 -0.17
C ILE A 66 -14.06 15.68 -0.71
N LYS A 67 -13.50 15.65 -1.93
CA LYS A 67 -12.91 14.44 -2.52
C LYS A 67 -11.80 13.91 -1.62
N ILE A 68 -11.93 12.65 -1.18
CA ILE A 68 -11.01 11.97 -0.26
C ILE A 68 -9.67 11.66 -0.96
N PHE A 69 -9.75 11.22 -2.22
CA PHE A 69 -8.59 10.87 -3.03
C PHE A 69 -8.09 12.11 -3.79
N SER A 70 -7.09 12.78 -3.24
CA SER A 70 -6.38 13.86 -3.92
C SER A 70 -4.91 13.90 -3.53
N TYR A 71 -4.07 14.47 -4.39
CA TYR A 71 -2.66 14.70 -4.05
C TYR A 71 -2.49 15.71 -2.89
N THR A 72 -3.47 16.60 -2.71
CA THR A 72 -3.46 17.58 -1.61
C THR A 72 -3.68 16.92 -0.26
N THR A 73 -4.52 15.88 -0.15
CA THR A 73 -4.68 15.14 1.11
C THR A 73 -3.38 14.44 1.51
N LEU A 74 -2.67 13.85 0.55
CA LEU A 74 -1.36 13.24 0.79
C LEU A 74 -0.33 14.28 1.28
N LEU A 75 -0.31 15.47 0.67
CA LEU A 75 0.57 16.55 1.11
C LEU A 75 0.25 17.02 2.54
N TYR A 76 -1.02 17.19 2.88
CA TYR A 76 -1.40 17.54 4.26
C TYR A 76 -1.01 16.45 5.26
N THR A 77 -1.17 15.17 4.91
CA THR A 77 -0.71 14.07 5.79
C THR A 77 0.79 14.11 6.01
N PHE A 78 1.56 14.38 4.96
CA PHE A 78 3.01 14.49 5.05
C PHE A 78 3.43 15.63 5.99
N LEU A 79 2.86 16.82 5.80
CA LEU A 79 3.14 17.98 6.64
C LEU A 79 2.75 17.76 8.10
N ILE A 80 1.58 17.16 8.36
CA ILE A 80 1.12 16.89 9.73
C ILE A 80 2.03 15.86 10.41
N VAL A 81 2.43 14.78 9.72
CA VAL A 81 3.32 13.79 10.31
C VAL A 81 4.69 14.39 10.65
N ILE A 82 5.25 15.22 9.75
CA ILE A 82 6.53 15.89 10.01
C ILE A 82 6.41 16.93 11.13
N ALA A 83 5.29 17.64 11.21
CA ALA A 83 5.05 18.60 12.28
C ALA A 83 4.97 17.92 13.67
N LEU A 84 4.41 16.70 13.73
CA LEU A 84 4.35 15.92 14.98
C LEU A 84 5.68 15.23 15.31
N PHE A 85 6.36 14.69 14.29
CA PHE A 85 7.59 13.91 14.44
C PHE A 85 8.59 14.25 13.32
N PRO A 86 9.41 15.30 13.49
CA PRO A 86 10.33 15.75 12.45
C PRO A 86 11.37 14.67 12.08
N GLN A 87 11.72 13.78 13.02
CA GLN A 87 12.63 12.66 12.79
C GLN A 87 12.21 11.72 11.64
N TYR A 88 10.92 11.62 11.33
CA TYR A 88 10.44 10.71 10.28
C TYR A 88 10.80 11.17 8.86
N ILE A 89 11.28 12.39 8.67
CA ILE A 89 11.82 12.81 7.37
C ILE A 89 13.06 12.01 6.96
N PHE A 90 13.80 11.46 7.92
CA PHE A 90 14.98 10.62 7.66
C PHE A 90 14.65 9.11 7.63
N ASN A 91 13.38 8.73 7.82
CA ASN A 91 12.97 7.35 7.86
C ASN A 91 12.56 6.83 6.47
N ILE A 92 13.27 5.81 5.97
CA ILE A 92 13.03 5.20 4.64
C ILE A 92 11.62 4.61 4.54
N GLY A 93 11.14 3.96 5.61
CA GLY A 93 9.80 3.36 5.64
C GLY A 93 8.67 4.39 5.52
N PHE A 94 8.89 5.61 6.04
CA PHE A 94 7.95 6.71 5.84
C PHE A 94 7.87 7.13 4.37
N TRP A 95 9.02 7.33 3.72
CA TRP A 95 9.11 7.66 2.29
C TRP A 95 8.47 6.60 1.41
N PHE A 96 8.77 5.32 1.64
CA PHE A 96 8.13 4.21 0.91
C PHE A 96 6.62 4.22 1.04
N SER A 97 6.10 4.52 2.24
CA SER A 97 4.66 4.62 2.47
C SER A 97 4.01 5.76 1.68
N ILE A 98 4.69 6.90 1.55
CA ILE A 98 4.22 8.05 0.77
C ILE A 98 4.27 7.74 -0.72
N PHE A 99 5.40 7.22 -1.21
CA PHE A 99 5.56 6.83 -2.62
C PHE A 99 4.51 5.80 -3.03
N ALA A 100 4.27 4.77 -2.20
CA ALA A 100 3.26 3.77 -2.48
C ALA A 100 1.86 4.41 -2.68
N VAL A 101 1.42 5.28 -1.77
CA VAL A 101 0.12 5.95 -1.91
C VAL A 101 0.09 6.95 -3.07
N PHE A 102 1.21 7.62 -3.33
CA PHE A 102 1.35 8.49 -4.50
C PHE A 102 1.12 7.72 -5.80
N TYR A 103 1.77 6.57 -5.99
CA TYR A 103 1.58 5.76 -7.20
C TYR A 103 0.19 5.12 -7.28
N ILE A 104 -0.43 4.77 -6.15
CA ILE A 104 -1.85 4.35 -6.15
C ILE A 104 -2.74 5.48 -6.70
N TYR A 105 -2.54 6.73 -6.28
CA TYR A 105 -3.31 7.86 -6.79
C TYR A 105 -3.06 8.10 -8.27
N LEU A 106 -1.80 7.97 -8.70
CA LEU A 106 -1.42 8.09 -10.11
C LEU A 106 -2.09 6.99 -10.95
N PHE A 107 -2.08 5.74 -10.49
CA PHE A 107 -2.74 4.63 -11.16
C PHE A 107 -4.24 4.91 -11.35
N ILE A 108 -4.93 5.31 -10.27
CA ILE A 108 -6.37 5.61 -10.31
C ILE A 108 -6.66 6.77 -11.27
N GLN A 109 -5.81 7.80 -11.30
CA GLN A 109 -5.99 8.95 -12.21
C GLN A 109 -6.02 8.53 -13.68
N TYR A 110 -5.13 7.61 -14.09
CA TYR A 110 -4.93 7.24 -15.49
C TYR A 110 -5.72 6.02 -15.94
N PHE A 111 -5.94 5.01 -15.08
CA PHE A 111 -6.53 3.73 -15.47
C PHE A 111 -7.98 3.52 -15.03
N LYS A 112 -8.65 4.52 -14.41
CA LYS A 112 -10.02 4.39 -13.86
C LYS A 112 -11.11 3.80 -14.77
N ASN A 113 -10.97 3.86 -16.09
CA ASN A 113 -12.04 3.52 -17.05
C ASN A 113 -12.00 2.06 -17.58
N GLY A 114 -11.15 1.19 -17.02
CA GLY A 114 -11.04 -0.22 -17.45
C GLY A 114 -12.04 -1.18 -16.79
N ASN A 115 -12.06 -2.43 -17.26
CA ASN A 115 -12.77 -3.52 -16.58
C ASN A 115 -12.16 -3.75 -15.19
N LYS A 116 -13.00 -3.84 -14.14
CA LYS A 116 -12.57 -3.98 -12.74
C LYS A 116 -11.62 -5.16 -12.52
N ILE A 117 -11.87 -6.31 -13.15
CA ILE A 117 -11.01 -7.50 -12.98
C ILE A 117 -9.64 -7.29 -13.61
N LEU A 118 -9.61 -6.76 -14.84
CA LEU A 118 -8.37 -6.44 -15.53
C LEU A 118 -7.59 -5.35 -14.78
N LEU A 119 -8.27 -4.33 -14.27
CA LEU A 119 -7.64 -3.29 -13.46
C LEU A 119 -7.03 -3.83 -12.18
N TYR A 120 -7.66 -4.80 -11.53
CA TYR A 120 -7.12 -5.42 -10.32
C TYR A 120 -5.83 -6.19 -10.60
N ILE A 121 -5.81 -7.02 -11.66
CA ILE A 121 -4.59 -7.76 -12.05
C ILE A 121 -3.50 -6.78 -12.49
N PHE A 122 -3.87 -5.82 -13.34
CA PHE A 122 -2.96 -4.83 -13.88
C PHE A 122 -2.40 -3.90 -12.79
N PHE A 123 -3.19 -3.58 -11.77
CA PHE A 123 -2.74 -2.80 -10.61
C PHE A 123 -1.59 -3.50 -9.89
N ASN A 124 -1.70 -4.80 -9.61
CA ASN A 124 -0.64 -5.55 -8.92
C ASN A 124 0.65 -5.59 -9.77
N ILE A 125 0.53 -5.83 -11.08
CA ILE A 125 1.67 -5.82 -12.01
C ILE A 125 2.32 -4.44 -12.07
N TRP A 126 1.52 -3.40 -12.27
CA TRP A 126 2.02 -2.04 -12.44
C TRP A 126 2.65 -1.50 -11.15
N MET A 127 2.02 -1.72 -10.00
CA MET A 127 2.58 -1.33 -8.71
C MET A 127 3.90 -2.03 -8.40
N PHE A 128 4.04 -3.30 -8.75
CA PHE A 128 5.32 -4.00 -8.63
C PHE A 128 6.40 -3.33 -9.48
N LEU A 129 6.12 -3.12 -10.77
CA LEU A 129 7.10 -2.56 -11.72
C LEU A 129 7.49 -1.11 -11.39
N ILE A 130 6.53 -0.26 -11.03
CA ILE A 130 6.77 1.17 -10.77
C ILE A 130 7.58 1.40 -9.49
N PHE A 131 7.50 0.47 -8.53
CA PHE A 131 8.17 0.62 -7.25
C PHE A 131 9.62 0.13 -7.29
N ASN A 132 9.95 -0.79 -8.21
CA ASN A 132 11.31 -1.37 -8.34
C ASN A 132 12.42 -0.31 -8.44
N PRO A 133 12.34 0.74 -9.29
CA PRO A 133 13.36 1.79 -9.33
C PRO A 133 13.62 2.48 -7.99
N ILE A 134 12.61 2.59 -7.13
CA ILE A 134 12.70 3.28 -5.85
C ILE A 134 13.30 2.36 -4.79
N VAL A 135 12.86 1.09 -4.76
CA VAL A 135 13.40 0.09 -3.84
C VAL A 135 14.88 -0.13 -4.10
N HIS A 136 15.27 -0.29 -5.36
CA HIS A 136 16.65 -0.58 -5.77
C HIS A 136 17.63 0.59 -5.60
N PHE A 137 17.12 1.77 -5.24
CA PHE A 137 17.96 2.87 -4.77
C PHE A 137 18.50 2.61 -3.36
N PHE A 138 17.68 1.99 -2.50
CA PHE A 138 18.02 1.72 -1.10
C PHE A 138 18.49 0.28 -0.87
N PHE A 139 17.96 -0.67 -1.64
CA PHE A 139 18.21 -2.11 -1.48
C PHE A 139 18.55 -2.74 -2.84
N ALA A 140 19.80 -3.11 -3.06
CA ALA A 140 20.22 -3.67 -4.35
C ALA A 140 19.78 -5.11 -4.62
N GLN A 141 19.29 -5.83 -3.61
CA GLN A 141 19.05 -7.27 -3.69
C GLN A 141 17.85 -7.59 -4.60
N THR A 142 18.12 -8.39 -5.63
CA THR A 142 17.19 -8.81 -6.68
C THR A 142 17.25 -10.30 -6.93
N ALA A 143 16.13 -10.86 -7.38
CA ALA A 143 16.02 -12.25 -7.82
C ALA A 143 14.91 -12.37 -8.87
N ILE A 144 15.03 -13.32 -9.79
CA ILE A 144 14.03 -13.54 -10.85
C ILE A 144 12.69 -13.99 -10.24
N GLU A 145 12.77 -14.73 -9.15
CA GLU A 145 11.67 -15.23 -8.35
C GLU A 145 10.83 -14.10 -7.72
N GLN A 146 11.30 -12.84 -7.71
CA GLN A 146 10.51 -11.69 -7.25
C GLN A 146 9.22 -11.51 -8.06
N PHE A 147 9.16 -11.98 -9.31
CA PHE A 147 7.91 -11.95 -10.08
C PHE A 147 6.80 -12.80 -9.46
N TYR A 148 7.14 -13.81 -8.65
CA TYR A 148 6.13 -14.57 -7.90
C TYR A 148 5.39 -13.70 -6.89
N SER A 149 5.94 -12.56 -6.47
CA SER A 149 5.25 -11.63 -5.58
C SER A 149 3.89 -11.17 -6.14
N ILE A 150 3.74 -11.05 -7.46
CA ILE A 150 2.50 -10.60 -8.11
C ILE A 150 1.36 -11.62 -7.88
N PRO A 151 1.47 -12.89 -8.32
CA PRO A 151 0.45 -13.90 -8.07
C PRO A 151 0.33 -14.23 -6.58
N ILE A 152 1.44 -14.25 -5.84
CA ILE A 152 1.42 -14.52 -4.40
C ILE A 152 0.60 -13.46 -3.67
N THR A 153 0.76 -12.17 -3.95
CA THR A 153 -0.02 -11.11 -3.27
C THR A 153 -1.53 -11.31 -3.46
N ILE A 154 -1.96 -11.67 -4.67
CA ILE A 154 -3.36 -11.94 -4.99
C ILE A 154 -3.86 -13.18 -4.23
N PHE A 155 -3.09 -14.26 -4.28
CA PHE A 155 -3.43 -15.54 -3.64
C PHE A 155 -3.44 -15.41 -2.10
N PHE A 156 -2.44 -14.76 -1.53
CA PHE A 156 -2.22 -14.63 -0.09
C PHE A 156 -3.34 -13.86 0.60
N THR A 157 -3.98 -12.93 -0.11
CA THR A 157 -5.15 -12.19 0.38
C THR A 157 -6.31 -13.13 0.77
N ILE A 158 -6.47 -14.26 0.07
CA ILE A 158 -7.51 -15.26 0.32
C ILE A 158 -6.96 -16.39 1.19
N PHE A 159 -5.72 -16.82 0.92
CA PHE A 159 -5.07 -17.92 1.63
C PHE A 159 -4.95 -17.65 3.13
N TYR A 160 -4.53 -16.44 3.53
CA TYR A 160 -4.27 -16.15 4.94
C TYR A 160 -5.52 -16.27 5.85
N PRO A 161 -6.69 -15.69 5.51
CA PRO A 161 -7.93 -15.95 6.26
C PRO A 161 -8.33 -17.44 6.29
N LEU A 162 -8.11 -18.17 5.20
CA LEU A 162 -8.43 -19.61 5.13
C LEU A 162 -7.51 -20.44 6.03
N GLU A 163 -6.23 -20.12 6.07
CA GLU A 163 -5.23 -20.77 6.92
C GLU A 163 -5.59 -20.63 8.41
N ILE A 164 -6.00 -19.43 8.84
CA ILE A 164 -6.50 -19.20 10.21
C ILE A 164 -7.69 -20.11 10.51
N VAL A 165 -8.65 -20.22 9.58
CA VAL A 165 -9.82 -21.09 9.76
C VAL A 165 -9.40 -22.56 9.80
N ALA A 166 -8.47 -22.99 8.93
CA ALA A 166 -7.96 -24.35 8.90
C ALA A 166 -7.25 -24.73 10.21
N HIS A 167 -6.51 -23.80 10.82
CA HIS A 167 -5.90 -23.99 12.15
C HIS A 167 -6.95 -24.16 13.25
N ILE A 168 -8.05 -23.40 13.22
CA ILE A 168 -9.14 -23.56 14.19
C ILE A 168 -9.74 -24.98 14.13
N PHE A 169 -9.76 -25.61 12.96
CA PHE A 169 -10.30 -26.96 12.75
C PHE A 169 -9.24 -28.08 12.73
N ASN A 170 -7.96 -27.79 13.06
CA ASN A 170 -6.84 -28.76 12.99
C ASN A 170 -6.62 -29.43 11.62
N ILE A 171 -6.94 -28.74 10.51
CA ILE A 171 -6.71 -29.21 9.12
C ILE A 171 -5.50 -28.50 8.47
N SER A 172 -4.76 -27.69 9.24
CA SER A 172 -3.68 -26.83 8.72
C SER A 172 -2.52 -27.56 8.08
N SER A 173 -2.26 -28.81 8.47
CA SER A 173 -1.12 -29.61 8.00
C SER A 173 -1.07 -29.77 6.47
N TYR A 174 -2.22 -29.66 5.80
CA TYR A 174 -2.27 -29.68 4.33
C TYR A 174 -1.64 -28.43 3.71
N PHE A 175 -1.92 -27.24 4.26
CA PHE A 175 -1.40 -25.97 3.75
C PHE A 175 0.06 -25.73 4.14
N ASP A 176 0.46 -26.18 5.33
CA ASP A 176 1.83 -26.07 5.84
C ASP A 176 2.85 -26.77 4.92
N ASN A 177 2.47 -27.90 4.32
CA ASN A 177 3.34 -28.64 3.40
C ASN A 177 3.64 -27.83 2.12
N TYR A 178 2.67 -27.09 1.59
CA TYR A 178 2.91 -26.22 0.42
C TYR A 178 3.84 -25.06 0.76
N LEU A 179 3.67 -24.45 1.93
CA LEU A 179 4.57 -23.40 2.41
C LEU A 179 5.99 -23.93 2.59
N LYS A 180 6.14 -25.14 3.13
CA LYS A 180 7.46 -25.77 3.31
C LYS A 180 8.18 -26.00 1.98
N ILE A 181 7.50 -26.54 0.97
CA ILE A 181 8.07 -26.70 -0.39
C ILE A 181 8.51 -25.35 -0.96
N PHE A 182 7.71 -24.31 -0.76
CA PHE A 182 8.05 -22.97 -1.24
C PHE A 182 9.29 -22.39 -0.54
N LEU A 183 9.42 -22.58 0.78
CA LEU A 183 10.54 -22.08 1.59
C LEU A 183 11.84 -22.85 1.37
N GLU A 184 11.78 -24.13 1.00
CA GLU A 184 12.97 -24.95 0.72
C GLU A 184 13.61 -24.63 -0.64
N ASN A 185 12.91 -23.90 -1.51
CA ASN A 185 13.46 -23.47 -2.80
C ASN A 185 14.62 -22.49 -2.59
N LYS A 186 15.78 -22.85 -3.15
CA LYS A 186 16.96 -21.96 -3.15
C LYS A 186 16.75 -20.86 -4.17
N ILE A 187 16.74 -19.61 -3.70
CA ILE A 187 16.61 -18.41 -4.53
C ILE A 187 18.00 -17.87 -4.81
N TYR A 188 18.31 -17.62 -6.08
CA TYR A 188 19.56 -16.97 -6.46
C TYR A 188 19.39 -15.44 -6.38
N VAL A 189 20.14 -14.82 -5.49
CA VAL A 189 20.09 -13.37 -5.25
C VAL A 189 21.32 -12.71 -5.89
N TYR A 190 21.09 -11.64 -6.64
CA TYR A 190 22.10 -10.79 -7.24
C TYR A 190 21.82 -9.32 -6.93
N GLU A 191 22.82 -8.45 -7.08
CA GLU A 191 22.73 -7.05 -6.66
C GLU A 191 22.70 -6.08 -7.84
N VAL A 192 21.67 -5.24 -7.90
CA VAL A 192 21.53 -4.16 -8.87
C VAL A 192 21.12 -2.88 -8.15
N PHE A 193 21.99 -1.87 -8.18
CA PHE A 193 21.70 -0.54 -7.63
C PHE A 193 21.08 0.38 -8.67
N THR A 194 20.15 1.24 -8.25
CA THR A 194 19.73 2.35 -9.11
C THR A 194 20.69 3.53 -8.96
N PRO A 195 21.23 4.07 -10.07
CA PRO A 195 22.11 5.20 -9.99
C PRO A 195 21.33 6.46 -9.64
N LEU A 196 21.95 7.34 -8.84
CA LEU A 196 21.31 8.54 -8.31
C LEU A 196 20.72 9.46 -9.39
N TYR A 197 21.39 9.60 -10.54
CA TYR A 197 20.88 10.41 -11.65
C TYR A 197 19.54 9.86 -12.19
N PHE A 198 19.42 8.53 -12.29
CA PHE A 198 18.21 7.88 -12.78
C PHE A 198 17.09 8.03 -11.75
N PHE A 199 17.41 7.84 -10.47
CA PHE A 199 16.46 8.01 -9.37
C PHE A 199 15.86 9.43 -9.32
N ILE A 200 16.69 10.48 -9.42
CA ILE A 200 16.22 11.87 -9.43
C ILE A 200 15.33 12.12 -10.66
N LEU A 201 15.77 11.70 -11.84
CA LEU A 201 15.01 11.84 -13.07
C LEU A 201 13.65 11.12 -12.98
N TYR A 202 13.65 9.91 -12.41
CA TYR A 202 12.44 9.10 -12.21
C TYR A 202 11.44 9.77 -11.27
N ILE A 203 11.90 10.35 -10.16
CA ILE A 203 11.06 11.10 -9.22
C ILE A 203 10.50 12.37 -9.89
N LEU A 204 11.30 13.12 -10.64
CA LEU A 204 10.83 14.32 -11.34
C LEU A 204 9.70 13.99 -12.33
N PHE A 205 9.88 12.96 -13.16
CA PHE A 205 8.81 12.51 -14.07
C PHE A 205 7.60 11.96 -13.31
N SER A 206 7.79 11.34 -12.14
CA SER A 206 6.70 10.90 -11.26
C SER A 206 5.83 12.09 -10.84
N PHE A 207 6.43 13.18 -10.34
CA PHE A 207 5.67 14.38 -9.98
C PHE A 207 5.06 15.08 -11.19
N PHE A 208 5.78 15.21 -12.31
CA PHE A 208 5.21 15.82 -13.52
C PHE A 208 4.03 15.05 -14.10
N SER A 209 3.96 13.75 -13.84
CA SER A 209 2.83 12.91 -14.26
C SER A 209 1.50 13.29 -13.60
N ILE A 210 1.51 14.09 -12.53
CA ILE A 210 0.28 14.64 -11.94
C ILE A 210 -0.47 15.52 -12.95
N TRP A 211 0.27 16.37 -13.68
CA TRP A 211 -0.30 17.39 -14.57
C TRP A 211 -0.32 16.98 -16.04
N SER A 212 0.65 16.15 -16.48
CA SER A 212 0.86 15.85 -17.90
C SER A 212 0.76 14.35 -18.20
N LYS A 213 -0.12 14.00 -19.14
CA LYS A 213 -0.21 12.64 -19.68
C LYS A 213 1.09 12.22 -20.38
N LYS A 214 1.78 13.16 -21.04
CA LYS A 214 3.05 12.88 -21.74
C LYS A 214 4.12 12.44 -20.74
N SER A 215 4.22 13.12 -19.60
CA SER A 215 5.15 12.76 -18.52
C SER A 215 4.84 11.39 -17.93
N PHE A 216 3.55 11.03 -17.82
CA PHE A 216 3.13 9.69 -17.43
C PHE A 216 3.58 8.61 -18.42
N PHE A 217 3.50 8.86 -19.73
CA PHE A 217 4.04 7.93 -20.73
C PHE A 217 5.56 7.77 -20.59
N VAL A 218 6.30 8.87 -20.43
CA VAL A 218 7.75 8.82 -20.21
C VAL A 218 8.08 8.03 -18.94
N LEU A 219 7.35 8.25 -17.85
CA LEU A 219 7.52 7.49 -16.61
C LEU A 219 7.37 5.98 -16.81
N ASN A 220 6.36 5.55 -17.57
CA ASN A 220 6.16 4.12 -17.86
C ASN A 220 7.27 3.55 -18.75
N ILE A 221 7.80 4.33 -19.70
CA ILE A 221 8.95 3.92 -20.50
C ILE A 221 10.19 3.74 -19.61
N LEU A 222 10.46 4.69 -18.72
CA LEU A 222 11.56 4.60 -17.75
C LEU A 222 11.40 3.40 -16.81
N MET A 223 10.18 3.16 -16.32
CA MET A 223 9.84 2.01 -15.50
C MET A 223 10.15 0.69 -16.22
N ILE A 224 9.65 0.53 -17.45
CA ILE A 224 9.86 -0.69 -18.24
C ILE A 224 11.35 -0.87 -18.54
N GLY A 225 12.04 0.19 -18.98
CA GLY A 225 13.47 0.14 -19.27
C GLY A 225 14.31 -0.25 -18.05
N PHE A 226 14.00 0.29 -16.87
CA PHE A 226 14.69 -0.07 -15.65
C PHE A 226 14.46 -1.53 -15.25
N ASN A 227 13.21 -2.01 -15.33
CA ASN A 227 12.91 -3.40 -15.01
C ASN A 227 13.62 -4.36 -15.99
N PHE A 228 13.66 -4.05 -17.29
CA PHE A 228 14.44 -4.83 -18.25
C PHE A 228 15.93 -4.88 -17.89
N TYR A 229 16.53 -3.72 -17.56
CA TYR A 229 17.92 -3.67 -17.11
C TYR A 229 18.15 -4.55 -15.86
N LEU A 230 17.27 -4.41 -14.86
CA LEU A 230 17.36 -5.13 -13.59
C LEU A 230 17.34 -6.65 -13.77
N TYR A 231 16.46 -7.19 -14.62
CA TYR A 231 16.37 -8.63 -14.81
C TYR A 231 17.38 -9.19 -15.81
N ILE A 232 17.88 -8.39 -16.76
CA ILE A 232 18.97 -8.80 -17.65
C ILE A 232 20.30 -8.87 -16.90
N SER A 233 20.56 -7.92 -15.98
CA SER A 233 21.77 -7.92 -15.15
C SER A 233 21.93 -9.17 -14.27
N GLY A 234 20.87 -9.94 -14.03
CA GLY A 234 20.98 -11.22 -13.31
C GLY A 234 21.50 -12.40 -14.16
N TYR A 235 21.52 -12.25 -15.49
CA TYR A 235 22.02 -13.28 -16.42
C TYR A 235 23.46 -13.02 -16.90
N ILE A 236 24.02 -11.85 -16.59
CA ILE A 236 25.37 -11.41 -16.96
C ILE A 236 26.28 -11.61 -15.75
#